data_AF-A0A0V1M588-F1
#
_entry.id   AF-A0A0V1M588-F1
#
_cell.length_a   1.000
_cell.length_b   1.000
_cell.length_c   1.000
_cell.angle_alpha   90.00
_cell.angle_beta   90.00
_cell.angle_gamma   90.00
#
_symmetry.space_group_name_H-M   'P 1'
#
loop_
_entity.id
_entity.type
_entity.pdbx_description
1 polymer ?
#
loop_
_entity_poly.entity_id
_entity_poly.type
_entity_poly.pdbx_seq_one_letter_code
_entity_poly.pdbx_strand_id
1 'polypeptide(L)' 'MVFKTQRAFQSLQDEFFHYFPDVEPENLIYKLVRNPFLVNVEDLPHDLQEEAIELQFNSLAKDSFESMPLENFWVKL' A
#
# COMPACT_ATOMS: atom_id res chain seq x y z
N MET A 1 23.69 -18.16 -15.24
CA MET A 1 23.10 -16.82 -15.47
C MET A 1 22.04 -16.48 -14.41
N VAL A 2 21.16 -17.41 -14.04
CA VAL A 2 20.11 -17.26 -13.00
C VAL A 2 20.61 -16.73 -11.63
N PHE A 3 21.74 -17.22 -11.12
CA PHE A 3 22.29 -16.76 -9.82
C PHE A 3 22.80 -15.31 -9.79
N LYS A 4 23.09 -14.71 -10.96
CA LYS A 4 23.45 -13.28 -11.04
C LYS A 4 22.19 -12.41 -10.97
N THR A 5 21.12 -12.84 -11.64
CA THR A 5 19.84 -12.13 -11.66
C THR A 5 19.20 -12.08 -10.28
N GLN A 6 19.26 -13.16 -9.51
CA GLN A 6 18.74 -13.21 -8.13
C GLN A 6 19.44 -12.22 -7.20
N ARG A 7 20.79 -12.15 -7.25
CA ARG A 7 21.57 -11.21 -6.42
C ARG A 7 21.36 -9.75 -6.80
N ALA A 8 21.23 -9.47 -8.10
CA ALA A 8 20.92 -8.14 -8.59
C ALA A 8 19.54 -7.68 -8.12
N PHE A 9 18.56 -8.58 -8.13
CA PHE A 9 17.21 -8.30 -7.62
C PHE A 9 17.20 -8.01 -6.12
N GLN A 10 17.90 -8.82 -5.32
CA GLN A 10 18.05 -8.57 -3.88
C GLN A 10 18.70 -7.21 -3.60
N SER A 11 19.81 -6.89 -4.29
CA SER A 11 20.52 -5.62 -4.09
C SER A 11 19.64 -4.41 -4.43
N LEU A 12 18.80 -4.53 -5.47
CA LEU A 12 17.85 -3.48 -5.83
C LEU A 12 16.74 -3.34 -4.78
N GLN A 13 16.22 -4.44 -4.24
CA GLN A 13 15.25 -4.40 -3.15
C GLN A 13 15.85 -3.74 -1.90
N ASP A 14 17.05 -4.16 -1.50
CA ASP A 14 17.75 -3.61 -0.35
C ASP A 14 18.00 -2.10 -0.51
N GLU A 15 18.43 -1.66 -1.70
CA GLU A 15 18.61 -0.24 -2.01
C GLU A 15 17.28 0.51 -2.01
N PHE A 16 16.22 -0.07 -2.56
CA PHE A 16 14.89 0.53 -2.53
C PHE A 16 14.38 0.73 -1.10
N PHE A 17 14.44 -0.30 -0.25
CA PHE A 17 14.00 -0.19 1.15
C PHE A 17 14.92 0.71 1.99
N HIS A 18 16.19 0.86 1.61
CA HIS A 18 17.07 1.85 2.24
C HIS A 18 16.57 3.28 2.05
N TYR A 19 16.07 3.63 0.86
CA TYR A 19 15.50 4.95 0.59
C TYR A 19 14.03 5.08 1.01
N PHE A 20 13.30 3.97 1.03
CA PHE A 20 11.88 3.92 1.36
C PHE A 20 11.59 2.89 2.48
N PRO A 21 12.04 3.16 3.72
CA PRO A 21 11.87 2.23 4.83
C PRO A 21 10.37 2.02 5.19
N ASP A 22 9.52 2.99 4.86
CA ASP A 22 8.09 2.92 5.15
C ASP A 22 7.31 1.98 4.20
N VAL A 23 7.98 1.42 3.19
CA VAL A 23 7.37 0.54 2.17
C VAL A 23 7.55 -0.94 2.52
N GLU A 24 8.11 -1.26 3.69
CA GLU A 24 8.21 -2.63 4.18
C GLU A 24 6.80 -3.31 4.25
N PRO A 25 6.67 -4.60 3.90
CA PRO A 25 5.36 -5.28 3.87
C PRO A 25 4.61 -5.27 5.21
N GLU A 26 5.34 -5.25 6.32
CA GLU A 26 4.78 -5.16 7.66
C GLU A 26 4.23 -3.77 7.99
N ASN A 27 4.71 -2.73 7.29
CA ASN A 27 4.34 -1.34 7.51
C ASN A 27 2.83 -1.13 7.25
N LEU A 28 2.19 -0.38 8.14
CA LEU A 28 0.77 -0.11 8.06
C LEU A 28 0.39 0.76 6.87
N ILE A 29 1.26 1.69 6.46
CA ILE A 29 1.10 2.49 5.25
C ILE A 29 1.12 1.59 4.01
N TYR A 30 2.02 0.60 3.98
CA TYR A 30 2.04 -0.39 2.90
C TYR A 30 0.70 -1.16 2.83
N LYS A 31 0.18 -1.64 3.97
CA LYS A 31 -1.11 -2.32 4.02
C LYS A 31 -2.27 -1.43 3.58
N LEU A 32 -2.26 -0.16 3.98
CA LEU A 32 -3.25 0.85 3.59
C LEU A 32 -3.27 1.06 2.07
N VAL A 33 -2.10 1.25 1.46
CA VAL A 33 -1.98 1.42 0.01
C VAL A 33 -2.39 0.16 -0.76
N ARG A 34 -2.18 -1.03 -0.19
CA ARG A 34 -2.55 -2.30 -0.84
C ARG A 34 -4.04 -2.60 -0.76
N ASN A 35 -4.66 -2.36 0.39
CA ASN A 35 -6.10 -2.50 0.55
C ASN A 35 -6.60 -1.64 1.73
N PRO A 36 -7.14 -0.44 1.46
CA PRO A 36 -7.57 0.46 2.51
C PRO A 36 -8.82 -0.04 3.25
N PHE A 37 -9.57 -0.99 2.68
CA PHE A 37 -10.81 -1.53 3.25
C PHE A 37 -10.60 -2.71 4.22
N LEU A 38 -9.36 -3.19 4.38
CA LEU A 38 -9.02 -4.27 5.31
C LEU A 38 -8.11 -3.82 6.45
N VAL A 39 -7.66 -2.57 6.45
CA VAL A 39 -6.84 -2.02 7.53
C VAL A 39 -7.71 -1.65 8.72
N ASN A 40 -7.25 -2.02 9.91
CA ASN A 40 -7.81 -1.54 11.15
C ASN A 40 -7.40 -0.08 11.38
N VAL A 41 -8.38 0.82 11.43
CA VAL A 41 -8.15 2.26 11.58
C VAL A 41 -7.42 2.59 12.87
N GLU A 42 -7.69 1.87 13.96
CA GLU A 42 -7.06 2.12 15.26
C GLU A 42 -5.55 1.90 15.25
N ASP A 43 -5.04 1.09 14.31
CA ASP A 43 -3.61 0.83 14.16
C ASP A 43 -2.91 1.95 13.37
N LEU A 44 -3.65 2.77 12.62
CA LEU A 44 -3.08 3.85 11.80
C LEU A 44 -2.63 5.06 12.65
N PRO A 45 -1.63 5.83 12.17
CA PRO A 45 -1.32 7.15 12.72
C PRO A 45 -2.57 8.02 12.83
N HIS A 46 -2.73 8.75 13.94
CA HIS A 46 -3.94 9.52 14.22
C HIS A 46 -4.34 10.45 13.08
N ASP A 47 -3.36 11.11 12.48
CA ASP A 47 -3.52 12.05 11.36
C ASP A 47 -4.02 11.41 10.06
N LEU A 48 -4.10 10.08 9.98
CA LEU A 48 -4.62 9.33 8.83
C LEU A 48 -5.92 8.59 9.15
N GLN A 49 -6.37 8.58 10.40
CA GLN A 49 -7.52 7.80 10.83
C GLN A 49 -8.81 8.34 10.23
N GLU A 50 -8.96 9.67 10.17
CA GLU A 50 -10.16 10.32 9.64
C GLU A 50 -10.31 10.03 8.14
N GLU A 51 -9.27 10.22 7.32
CA GLU A 51 -9.32 9.92 5.90
C GLU A 51 -9.53 8.43 5.62
N ALA A 52 -8.93 7.55 6.44
CA ALA A 52 -9.15 6.12 6.32
C ALA A 52 -10.61 5.73 6.60
N ILE A 53 -11.23 6.33 7.62
CA ILE A 53 -12.66 6.14 7.93
C ILE A 53 -13.50 6.61 6.76
N GLU A 54 -13.31 7.85 6.29
CA GLU A 54 -14.09 8.41 5.17
C GLU A 54 -14.00 7.53 3.92
N LEU A 55 -12.80 7.05 3.60
CA LEU A 55 -12.58 6.14 2.48
C LEU A 55 -13.29 4.80 2.67
N GLN A 56 -13.19 4.20 3.86
CA GLN A 56 -13.81 2.90 4.17
C GLN A 56 -15.35 2.96 4.15
N PHE A 57 -15.94 4.09 4.54
CA PHE A 57 -17.40 4.30 4.53
C PHE A 57 -17.94 4.77 3.16
N ASN A 58 -17.08 5.06 2.20
CA ASN A 58 -17.48 5.41 0.84
C ASN A 58 -17.76 4.14 0.01
N SER A 59 -19.03 3.78 -0.13
CA SER A 59 -19.44 2.59 -0.91
C SER A 59 -19.03 2.68 -2.38
N LEU A 60 -19.05 3.87 -2.99
CA LEU A 60 -18.64 4.06 -4.38
C LEU A 60 -17.13 3.87 -4.56
N ALA A 61 -16.34 4.31 -3.58
CA ALA A 61 -14.90 4.04 -3.57
C ALA A 61 -14.63 2.54 -3.44
N LYS A 62 -15.38 1.83 -2.59
CA LYS A 62 -15.25 0.37 -2.46
C LYS A 62 -15.61 -0.36 -3.75
N ASP A 63 -16.73 -0.02 -4.38
CA ASP A 63 -17.13 -0.58 -5.68
C ASP A 63 -16.08 -0.28 -6.77
N SER A 64 -15.50 0.92 -6.74
CA SER A 64 -14.43 1.32 -7.65
C SER A 64 -13.16 0.49 -7.42
N PHE A 65 -12.76 0.28 -6.17
CA PHE A 65 -11.61 -0.54 -5.80
C PHE A 65 -11.77 -1.98 -6.28
N GLU A 66 -12.96 -2.56 -6.16
CA GLU A 66 -13.25 -3.94 -6.58
C GLU A 66 -13.33 -4.09 -8.12
N SER A 67 -13.56 -2.99 -8.85
CA SER A 67 -13.80 -3.00 -10.29
C SER A 67 -12.62 -2.58 -11.17
N MET A 68 -11.51 -2.10 -10.59
CA MET A 68 -10.34 -1.68 -11.37
C MET A 68 -8.99 -2.05 -10.72
N PRO A 69 -7.89 -2.09 -11.50
CA PRO A 69 -6.56 -2.30 -10.95
C PRO A 69 -6.19 -1.28 -9.88
N LEU A 70 -5.36 -1.70 -8.92
CA LEU A 70 -4.98 -0.89 -7.75
C LEU A 70 -4.39 0.47 -8.14
N GLU A 71 -3.55 0.50 -9.17
CA GLU A 71 -2.90 1.74 -9.62
C GLU A 71 -3.94 2.73 -10.16
N ASN A 72 -4.95 2.23 -10.86
CA ASN A 72 -6.02 3.05 -11.42
C ASN A 72 -6.98 3.56 -10.35
N PHE A 73 -7.18 2.81 -9.28
CA PHE A 73 -7.98 3.24 -8.14
C PHE A 73 -7.37 4.48 -7.49
N TRP A 74 -6.09 4.43 -7.11
CA TRP A 74 -5.40 5.54 -6.43
C TRP A 74 -5.23 6.78 -7.31
N VAL A 75 -5.13 6.63 -8.63
CA VAL A 75 -5.04 7.77 -9.56
C VAL A 75 -6.40 8.48 -9.72
N LYS A 76 -7.51 7.78 -9.49
CA LYS A 76 -8.87 8.32 -9.67
C LYS A 76 -9.53 8.81 -8.38
N LEU A 77 -9.00 8.40 -7.23
CA LEU A 77 -9.48 8.80 -5.91
C LEU A 77 -9.28 10.31 -5.70
#